data_AF-A0A925IWV1-F1
#
_entry.id   AF-A0A925IWV1-F1
#
_cell.length_a   1.000
_cell.length_b   1.000
_cell.length_c   1.000
_cell.angle_alpha   90.00
_cell.angle_beta   90.00
_cell.angle_gamma   90.00
#
_symmetry.space_group_name_H-M   'P 1'
#
loop_
_entity.id
_entity.type
_entity.pdbx_description
1 polymer ?
#
loop_
_entity_poly.entity_id
_entity_poly.type
_entity_poly.pdbx_seq_one_letter_code
_entity_poly.pdbx_strand_id
1 'polypeptide(L)'
;GHHINWTPDGEHLSMNLNVDGVEGLEIITVKYDGSNLKTVFTPGSGHPSLHPGGLPLMVTDAYPGELGLTEGAVPIRLMNVQTGKEQTLASIFLSKAEGEFRIDAHPAWDRSGRYVVFNGFTDGTRGVYLADLKELLEKSTAKAVSGGQ
;
A
#
# COMPACT_ATOMS: atom_id res chain seq x y z
N GLY A 1 -8.33 -4.26 -14.07
CA GLY A 1 -7.48 -3.84 -12.93
C GLY A 1 -6.97 -2.42 -13.14
N HIS A 2 -6.24 -1.88 -12.17
CA HIS A 2 -5.78 -0.48 -12.13
C HIS A 2 -4.46 -0.33 -11.32
N HIS A 3 -3.90 0.88 -11.29
CA HIS A 3 -2.69 1.26 -10.53
C HIS A 3 -1.48 0.35 -10.77
N ILE A 4 -1.02 0.34 -12.02
CA ILE A 4 0.22 -0.36 -12.41
C ILE A 4 1.45 0.45 -12.02
N ASN A 5 2.45 -0.21 -11.45
CA ASN A 5 3.74 0.39 -11.08
C ASN A 5 4.89 -0.58 -11.38
N TRP A 6 6.06 -0.05 -11.73
CA TRP A 6 7.29 -0.85 -11.73
C TRP A 6 7.65 -1.26 -10.31
N THR A 7 8.09 -2.50 -10.14
CA THR A 7 8.71 -2.94 -8.89
C THR A 7 10.15 -2.39 -8.78
N PRO A 8 10.72 -2.27 -7.57
CA PRO A 8 12.06 -1.70 -7.38
C PRO A 8 13.20 -2.46 -8.08
N ASP A 9 12.98 -3.72 -8.47
CA ASP A 9 13.97 -4.51 -9.22
C ASP A 9 14.10 -4.09 -10.70
N GLY A 10 13.16 -3.29 -11.22
CA GLY A 10 13.13 -2.86 -12.62
C GLY A 10 12.76 -3.97 -13.62
N GLU A 11 12.36 -5.15 -13.16
CA GLU A 11 12.01 -6.30 -14.02
C GLU A 11 10.53 -6.68 -13.94
N HIS A 12 9.85 -6.37 -12.84
CA HIS A 12 8.43 -6.69 -12.66
C HIS A 12 7.57 -5.43 -12.59
N LEU A 13 6.27 -5.63 -12.80
CA LEU A 13 5.22 -4.65 -12.55
C LEU A 13 4.29 -5.20 -11.48
N SER A 14 3.81 -4.33 -10.59
CA SER A 14 2.71 -4.61 -9.67
C SER A 14 1.42 -3.96 -10.14
N MET A 15 0.27 -4.58 -9.89
CA MET A 15 -1.04 -4.05 -10.29
C MET A 15 -2.14 -4.57 -9.38
N ASN A 16 -3.19 -3.78 -9.17
CA ASN A 16 -4.47 -4.30 -8.68
C ASN A 16 -5.21 -4.97 -9.84
N LEU A 17 -5.39 -6.29 -9.79
CA LEU A 17 -5.97 -7.07 -10.88
C LEU A 17 -6.83 -8.20 -10.31
N ASN A 18 -8.02 -8.38 -10.90
CA ASN A 18 -8.83 -9.57 -10.69
C ASN A 18 -8.27 -10.70 -11.55
N VAL A 19 -7.79 -11.77 -10.94
CA VAL A 19 -7.14 -12.88 -11.66
C VAL A 19 -7.82 -14.22 -11.52
N ASP A 20 -8.79 -14.36 -10.63
CA ASP A 20 -9.49 -15.61 -10.35
C ASP A 20 -10.99 -15.58 -10.67
N GLY A 21 -11.52 -14.43 -11.12
CA GLY A 21 -12.93 -14.25 -11.45
C GLY A 21 -13.85 -14.12 -10.23
N VAL A 22 -13.31 -14.13 -9.01
CA VAL A 22 -14.05 -13.86 -7.77
C VAL A 22 -14.17 -12.35 -7.59
N GLU A 23 -15.32 -11.85 -7.12
CA GLU A 23 -15.52 -10.42 -6.91
C GLU A 23 -14.43 -9.86 -5.96
N GLY A 24 -13.73 -8.83 -6.44
CA GLY A 24 -12.59 -8.23 -5.74
C GLY A 24 -11.40 -8.01 -6.67
N LEU A 25 -10.30 -7.56 -6.06
CA LEU A 25 -9.02 -7.39 -6.72
C LEU A 25 -7.93 -7.99 -5.84
N GLU A 26 -6.93 -8.57 -6.50
CA GLU A 26 -5.68 -8.98 -5.90
C GLU A 26 -4.59 -7.97 -6.22
N ILE A 27 -3.55 -7.91 -5.39
CA ILE A 27 -2.29 -7.29 -5.82
C ILE A 27 -1.46 -8.39 -6.46
N ILE A 28 -1.10 -8.19 -7.72
CA ILE A 28 -0.26 -9.10 -8.48
C ILE A 28 1.12 -8.51 -8.70
N THR A 29 2.07 -9.37 -9.08
CA THR A 29 3.28 -8.99 -9.78
C THR A 29 3.43 -9.82 -11.05
N VAL A 30 4.01 -9.23 -12.10
CA VAL A 30 4.23 -9.88 -13.40
C VAL A 30 5.54 -9.35 -13.99
N LYS A 31 6.31 -10.18 -14.70
CA LYS A 31 7.53 -9.73 -15.38
C LYS A 31 7.19 -8.81 -16.54
N TYR A 32 8.09 -7.90 -16.93
CA TYR A 32 7.88 -6.95 -18.02
C TYR A 32 7.48 -7.58 -19.38
N ASP A 33 7.83 -8.84 -19.60
CA ASP A 33 7.49 -9.60 -20.81
C ASP A 33 6.14 -10.33 -20.70
N GLY A 34 5.40 -10.12 -19.61
CA GLY A 34 4.10 -10.74 -19.33
C GLY A 34 4.19 -12.13 -18.70
N SER A 35 5.39 -12.69 -18.53
CA SER A 35 5.57 -13.99 -17.86
C SER A 35 5.51 -13.87 -16.33
N ASN A 36 5.39 -15.01 -15.64
CA ASN A 36 5.46 -15.11 -14.18
C ASN A 36 4.45 -14.23 -13.43
N LEU A 37 3.22 -14.11 -13.95
CA LEU A 37 2.14 -13.48 -13.20
C LEU A 37 1.87 -14.27 -11.92
N LYS A 38 1.86 -13.58 -10.77
CA LYS A 38 1.53 -14.15 -9.47
C LYS A 38 0.75 -13.17 -8.61
N THR A 39 -0.21 -13.68 -7.85
CA THR A 39 -0.82 -12.95 -6.74
C THR A 39 0.17 -12.84 -5.59
N VAL A 40 0.34 -11.64 -5.04
CA VAL A 40 1.24 -11.37 -3.90
C VAL A 40 0.49 -10.89 -2.65
N PHE A 41 -0.76 -10.44 -2.79
CA PHE A 41 -1.60 -10.08 -1.64
C PHE A 41 -3.10 -10.10 -1.99
N THR A 42 -3.92 -10.51 -1.03
CA THR A 42 -5.39 -10.45 -1.08
C THR A 42 -5.92 -10.03 0.30
N PRO A 43 -6.85 -9.06 0.40
CA PRO A 43 -7.41 -8.27 -0.69
C PRO A 43 -6.45 -7.19 -1.18
N GLY A 44 -6.55 -6.85 -2.46
CA GLY A 44 -5.91 -5.67 -3.03
C GLY A 44 -6.63 -4.37 -2.68
N SER A 45 -6.77 -3.49 -3.65
CA SER A 45 -7.30 -2.11 -3.56
C SER A 45 -6.25 -1.00 -3.41
N GLY A 46 -6.72 0.22 -3.61
CA GLY A 46 -6.00 1.46 -3.43
C GLY A 46 -4.90 1.71 -4.46
N HIS A 47 -3.85 2.34 -3.97
CA HIS A 47 -2.73 2.89 -4.73
C HIS A 47 -1.40 2.29 -4.21
N PRO A 48 -1.06 1.06 -4.61
CA PRO A 48 0.06 0.32 -4.04
C PRO A 48 1.43 0.86 -4.47
N SER A 49 2.38 0.89 -3.54
CA SER A 49 3.77 1.25 -3.75
C SER A 49 4.71 0.32 -2.95
N LEU A 50 5.64 -0.35 -3.63
CA LEU A 50 6.63 -1.22 -3.00
C LEU A 50 7.76 -0.42 -2.35
N HIS A 51 8.31 -0.98 -1.27
CA HIS A 51 9.40 -0.36 -0.53
C HIS A 51 10.67 -0.26 -1.40
N PRO A 52 11.28 0.94 -1.53
CA PRO A 52 12.34 1.19 -2.51
C PRO A 52 13.68 0.52 -2.17
N GLY A 53 13.93 0.23 -0.89
CA GLY A 53 15.15 -0.47 -0.43
C GLY A 53 15.09 -2.00 -0.49
N GLY A 54 14.10 -2.59 -1.19
CA GLY A 54 14.03 -4.04 -1.43
C GLY A 54 13.46 -4.89 -0.29
N LEU A 55 13.00 -4.30 0.82
CA LEU A 55 12.20 -5.01 1.81
C LEU A 55 10.90 -5.53 1.18
N PRO A 56 10.36 -6.68 1.62
CA PRO A 56 9.11 -7.25 1.09
C PRO A 56 7.88 -6.51 1.62
N LEU A 57 7.93 -5.19 1.65
CA LEU A 57 6.91 -4.30 2.19
C LEU A 57 6.27 -3.51 1.05
N MET A 58 4.96 -3.32 1.16
CA MET A 58 4.16 -2.50 0.26
C MET A 58 3.27 -1.60 1.09
N VAL A 59 3.15 -0.34 0.70
CA VAL A 59 2.10 0.55 1.22
C VAL A 59 0.98 0.65 0.21
N THR A 60 -0.25 0.71 0.69
CA THR A 60 -1.42 1.04 -0.12
C THR A 60 -2.46 1.73 0.76
N ASP A 61 -3.56 2.14 0.17
CA ASP A 61 -4.76 2.61 0.84
C ASP A 61 -5.96 1.73 0.43
N ALA A 62 -7.16 2.25 0.66
CA ALA A 62 -8.40 1.69 0.15
C ALA A 62 -9.35 2.84 -0.19
N TYR A 63 -10.46 2.54 -0.85
CA TYR A 63 -11.49 3.54 -1.12
C TYR A 63 -12.46 3.70 0.06
N PRO A 64 -13.07 4.88 0.24
CA PRO A 64 -14.11 5.06 1.26
C PRO A 64 -15.20 3.99 1.17
N GLY A 65 -15.52 3.36 2.31
CA GLY A 65 -16.52 2.28 2.39
C GLY A 65 -15.95 0.87 2.15
N GLU A 66 -14.68 0.75 1.76
CA GLU A 66 -13.99 -0.54 1.70
C GLU A 66 -13.38 -0.93 3.06
N LEU A 67 -13.07 -2.22 3.21
CA LEU A 67 -12.35 -2.79 4.36
C LEU A 67 -12.97 -2.46 5.73
N GLY A 68 -14.29 -2.22 5.76
CA GLY A 68 -15.05 -1.99 6.99
C GLY A 68 -14.88 -0.61 7.62
N LEU A 69 -14.23 0.35 6.94
CA LEU A 69 -14.14 1.74 7.41
C LEU A 69 -15.34 2.57 6.94
N THR A 70 -15.89 3.35 7.86
CA THR A 70 -17.06 4.19 7.65
C THR A 70 -16.70 5.68 7.62
N GLU A 71 -17.66 6.52 7.21
CA GLU A 71 -17.57 7.98 7.33
C GLU A 71 -16.49 8.69 6.51
N GLY A 72 -15.98 8.06 5.45
CA GLY A 72 -15.01 8.69 4.53
C GLY A 72 -13.55 8.62 5.01
N ALA A 73 -13.29 7.88 6.09
CA ALA A 73 -11.94 7.50 6.49
C ALA A 73 -11.45 6.29 5.68
N VAL A 74 -10.17 6.29 5.35
CA VAL A 74 -9.49 5.18 4.68
C VAL A 74 -8.25 4.75 5.45
N PRO A 75 -7.83 3.49 5.34
CA PRO A 75 -6.64 3.01 6.02
C PRO A 75 -5.39 3.31 5.17
N ILE A 76 -4.31 3.72 5.80
CA ILE A 76 -2.97 3.59 5.22
C ILE A 76 -2.44 2.22 5.64
N ARG A 77 -2.36 1.29 4.69
CA ARG A 77 -2.01 -0.11 4.93
C ARG A 77 -0.52 -0.31 4.67
N LEU A 78 0.14 -1.02 5.57
CA LEU A 78 1.48 -1.59 5.36
C LEU A 78 1.36 -3.10 5.30
N MET A 79 1.66 -3.66 4.14
CA MET A 79 1.54 -5.08 3.83
C MET A 79 2.93 -5.68 3.67
N ASN A 80 3.11 -6.92 4.14
CA ASN A 80 4.28 -7.71 3.84
C ASN A 80 3.91 -8.77 2.79
N VAL A 81 4.39 -8.56 1.56
CA VAL A 81 4.01 -9.37 0.38
C VAL A 81 4.63 -10.77 0.38
N GLN A 82 5.57 -11.06 1.28
CA GLN A 82 6.14 -12.40 1.45
C GLN A 82 5.38 -13.23 2.47
N THR A 83 4.87 -12.60 3.54
CA THR A 83 4.22 -13.29 4.67
C THR A 83 2.70 -13.20 4.65
N GLY A 84 2.12 -12.34 3.81
CA GLY A 84 0.68 -12.08 3.76
C GLY A 84 0.14 -11.29 4.96
N LYS A 85 1.02 -10.76 5.84
CA LYS A 85 0.61 -9.97 7.00
C LYS A 85 0.40 -8.51 6.62
N GLU A 86 -0.61 -7.87 7.19
CA GLU A 86 -0.81 -6.42 7.11
C GLU A 86 -0.95 -5.77 8.48
N GLN A 87 -0.71 -4.46 8.51
CA GLN A 87 -1.04 -3.58 9.61
C GLN A 87 -1.48 -2.21 9.09
N THR A 88 -2.38 -1.56 9.80
CA THR A 88 -2.78 -0.17 9.52
C THR A 88 -1.78 0.78 10.17
N LEU A 89 -1.13 1.62 9.36
CA LEU A 89 -0.23 2.68 9.83
C LEU A 89 -0.99 3.89 10.37
N ALA A 90 -2.08 4.26 9.69
CA ALA A 90 -2.92 5.40 10.04
C ALA A 90 -4.33 5.19 9.46
N SER A 91 -5.31 5.91 10.00
CA SER A 91 -6.63 6.09 9.40
C SER A 91 -6.80 7.58 9.11
N ILE A 92 -7.13 7.93 7.87
CA ILE A 92 -7.19 9.32 7.42
C ILE A 92 -8.49 9.61 6.66
N PHE A 93 -9.11 10.74 6.97
CA PHE A 93 -10.29 11.22 6.25
C PHE A 93 -9.88 11.91 4.95
N LEU A 94 -10.62 11.67 3.86
CA LEU A 94 -10.28 12.18 2.51
C LEU A 94 -11.20 13.28 1.99
N SER A 95 -12.08 13.85 2.81
CA SER A 95 -13.20 14.72 2.39
C SER A 95 -14.32 13.96 1.67
N LYS A 96 -15.50 14.60 1.62
CA LYS A 96 -16.67 14.12 0.88
C LYS A 96 -16.77 14.77 -0.51
N ALA A 97 -15.75 15.52 -0.93
CA ALA A 97 -15.76 16.15 -2.24
C ALA A 97 -15.65 15.08 -3.34
N GLU A 98 -16.43 15.25 -4.39
CA GLU A 98 -16.45 14.35 -5.54
C GLU A 98 -15.77 14.99 -6.77
N GLY A 99 -15.56 14.21 -7.82
CA GLY A 99 -14.96 14.68 -9.07
C GLY A 99 -13.50 15.11 -8.89
N GLU A 100 -13.12 16.21 -9.54
CA GLU A 100 -11.74 16.73 -9.58
C GLU A 100 -11.20 17.16 -8.20
N PHE A 101 -12.09 17.44 -7.24
CA PHE A 101 -11.73 17.81 -5.88
C PHE A 101 -11.66 16.63 -4.91
N ARG A 102 -11.96 15.40 -5.39
CA ARG A 102 -11.77 14.18 -4.60
C ARG A 102 -10.31 14.06 -4.19
N ILE A 103 -10.10 13.59 -2.96
CA ILE A 103 -8.77 13.30 -2.44
C ILE A 103 -8.65 11.80 -2.35
N ASP A 104 -7.56 11.25 -2.88
CA ASP A 104 -7.10 9.90 -2.62
C ASP A 104 -5.86 9.98 -1.72
N ALA A 105 -5.69 9.00 -0.82
CA ALA A 105 -4.58 9.05 0.12
C ALA A 105 -3.23 8.89 -0.58
N HIS A 106 -3.15 8.08 -1.64
CA HIS A 106 -1.94 7.92 -2.48
C HIS A 106 -0.66 7.75 -1.64
N PRO A 107 -0.59 6.75 -0.75
CA PRO A 107 0.59 6.55 0.07
C PRO A 107 1.80 6.19 -0.80
N ALA A 108 2.93 6.83 -0.52
CA ALA A 108 4.18 6.58 -1.21
C ALA A 108 5.36 6.57 -0.25
N TRP A 109 6.34 5.71 -0.51
CA TRP A 109 7.59 5.70 0.24
C TRP A 109 8.46 6.89 -0.13
N ASP A 110 9.21 7.40 0.83
CA ASP A 110 10.37 8.23 0.54
C ASP A 110 11.52 7.39 -0.02
N ARG A 111 12.52 8.04 -0.62
CA ARG A 111 13.68 7.36 -1.23
C ARG A 111 14.44 6.45 -0.25
N SER A 112 14.48 6.79 1.04
CA SER A 112 15.16 5.97 2.05
C SER A 112 14.39 4.71 2.45
N GLY A 113 13.08 4.65 2.17
CA GLY A 113 12.20 3.57 2.62
C GLY A 113 11.84 3.64 4.10
N ARG A 114 12.13 4.76 4.78
CA ARG A 114 11.79 4.94 6.20
C ARG A 114 10.45 5.64 6.39
N TYR A 115 10.10 6.55 5.49
CA TYR A 115 8.93 7.38 5.62
C TYR A 115 7.88 7.02 4.59
N VAL A 116 6.63 7.22 4.96
CA VAL A 116 5.48 7.09 4.06
C VAL A 116 4.74 8.43 4.05
N VAL A 117 4.63 9.04 2.87
CA VAL A 117 3.82 10.24 2.65
C VAL A 117 2.45 9.85 2.13
N PHE A 118 1.39 10.55 2.55
CA PHE A 118 0.03 10.34 2.07
C PHE A 118 -0.80 11.62 2.20
N ASN A 119 -1.85 11.76 1.40
CA ASN A 119 -2.79 12.85 1.49
C ASN A 119 -3.87 12.57 2.55
N GLY A 120 -4.44 13.65 3.07
CA GLY A 120 -5.60 13.60 3.94
C GLY A 120 -6.32 14.93 4.00
N PHE A 121 -7.39 14.97 4.78
CA PHE A 121 -8.20 16.15 5.00
C PHE A 121 -8.47 16.33 6.49
N THR A 122 -7.96 17.42 7.06
CA THR A 122 -8.22 17.81 8.46
C THR A 122 -8.45 19.31 8.51
N ASP A 123 -9.22 19.77 9.50
CA ASP A 123 -9.45 21.18 9.76
C ASP A 123 -9.92 22.00 8.54
N GLY A 124 -10.71 21.36 7.67
CA GLY A 124 -11.29 21.99 6.48
C GLY A 124 -10.34 22.13 5.29
N THR A 125 -9.15 21.54 5.32
CA THR A 125 -8.17 21.63 4.22
C THR A 125 -7.55 20.28 3.86
N ARG A 126 -7.20 20.14 2.58
CA ARG A 126 -6.32 19.05 2.11
C ARG A 126 -4.91 19.30 2.63
N GLY A 127 -4.27 18.23 3.10
CA GLY A 127 -2.88 18.23 3.55
C GLY A 127 -2.11 17.00 3.10
N VAL A 128 -0.79 17.07 3.25
CA VAL A 128 0.14 15.95 3.06
C VAL A 128 0.72 15.60 4.42
N TYR A 129 0.64 14.32 4.76
CA TYR A 129 1.06 13.75 6.03
C TYR A 129 2.29 12.86 5.82
N LEU A 130 3.04 12.66 6.90
CA LEU A 130 4.24 11.85 6.92
C LEU A 130 4.15 10.87 8.11
N ALA A 131 4.26 9.58 7.83
CA ALA A 131 4.49 8.56 8.84
C ALA A 131 5.98 8.21 8.87
N ASP A 132 6.60 8.21 10.07
CA ASP A 132 7.97 7.75 10.30
C ASP A 132 7.94 6.29 10.79
N LEU A 133 8.47 5.36 10.00
CA LEU A 133 8.42 3.93 10.29
C LEU A 133 9.70 3.42 10.96
N LYS A 134 10.61 4.28 11.42
CA LYS A 134 11.90 3.88 12.03
C LYS A 134 11.75 2.74 13.03
N GLU A 135 10.93 2.92 14.06
CA GLU A 135 10.78 1.93 15.13
C GLU A 135 10.18 0.61 14.64
N LEU A 136 9.26 0.68 13.68
CA LEU A 136 8.60 -0.48 13.09
C LEU A 136 9.61 -1.32 12.30
N LEU A 137 10.48 -0.67 11.53
CA LEU A 137 11.52 -1.31 10.73
C LEU A 137 12.66 -1.86 11.61
N GLU A 138 12.98 -1.22 12.73
CA GLU A 138 13.96 -1.72 13.71
C GLU A 138 13.43 -2.96 14.47
N LYS A 139 12.13 -2.99 14.82
CA LYS A 139 11.53 -4.15 15.49
C LYS A 139 11.42 -5.37 14.57
N SER A 140 11.19 -5.18 13.28
CA SER A 140 11.07 -6.28 12.30
C SER A 140 12.43 -6.94 12.03
N THR A 141 13.50 -6.15 11.92
CA THR A 141 14.87 -6.64 11.77
C THR A 141 15.35 -7.39 13.01
N ALA A 142 15.07 -6.88 14.21
CA ALA A 142 15.42 -7.56 15.46
C ALA A 142 14.75 -8.95 15.60
N LYS A 143 13.48 -9.09 15.21
CA LYS A 143 12.76 -10.39 15.22
C LYS A 143 13.29 -11.39 14.21
N ALA A 144 13.77 -10.94 13.05
CA ALA A 144 14.35 -11.82 12.04
C ALA A 144 15.67 -12.46 12.51
N VAL A 145 16.47 -11.74 13.30
CA VAL A 145 17.74 -12.24 13.85
C VAL A 145 17.53 -13.25 14.99
N SER A 146 16.48 -13.08 15.80
CA SER A 146 16.22 -13.96 16.96
C SER A 146 15.52 -15.28 16.62
N GLY A 147 14.98 -15.45 15.40
CA GLY A 147 14.20 -16.63 14.99
C GLY A 147 15.01 -17.73 14.27
N GLY A 148 16.33 -17.61 14.24
CA GLY A 148 17.23 -18.53 13.53
C GLY A 148 17.99 -19.53 14.42
N GLN A 149 17.43 -19.92 15.57
CA GLN A 149 17.97 -20.98 16.44
C GLN A 149 17.05 -22.20 16.48
#